data_AF-A0A6N8V2P1-F1
#
_entry.id   AF-A0A6N8V2P1-F1
#
_cell.length_a   1.000
_cell.length_b   1.000
_cell.length_c   1.000
_cell.angle_alpha   90.00
_cell.angle_beta   90.00
_cell.angle_gamma   90.00
#
_symmetry.space_group_name_H-M   'P 1'
#
loop_
_entity.id
_entity.type
_entity.pdbx_description
1 polymer ?
#
loop_
_entity_poly.entity_id
_entity_poly.type
_entity_poly.pdbx_seq_one_letter_code
_entity_poly.pdbx_strand_id
1 'polypeptide(L)'
;MGDPPSAVGEPVDVTGRIELVNDPGAYDAETRVLDLWIRLKNVSAAPIAGPVEVEIRKFGSGMDDTFAEFAPEVLNADNGARGPGARFVYDEALGTEGVLPPGGVSGAMLWRFRLAEPIRVPNLHVYVTGREVP
;
A
#
# COMPACT_ATOMS: atom_id res chain seq x y z
N MET A 1 11.46 14.65 29.37
CA MET A 1 11.13 13.56 28.44
C MET A 1 9.62 13.48 28.43
N GLY A 2 8.97 13.97 27.40
CA GLY A 2 7.53 13.72 27.20
C GLY A 2 7.39 12.38 26.50
N ASP A 3 6.42 11.57 26.92
CA ASP A 3 6.06 10.36 26.20
C ASP A 3 5.74 10.71 24.74
N PRO A 4 6.11 9.86 23.76
CA PRO A 4 5.66 10.06 22.39
C PRO A 4 4.13 10.03 22.39
N PRO A 5 3.47 10.88 21.56
CA PRO A 5 2.02 10.84 21.43
C PRO A 5 1.63 9.44 20.97
N SER A 6 1.09 8.64 21.89
CA SER A 6 0.53 7.34 21.57
C SER A 6 -0.68 7.58 20.70
N ALA A 7 -0.69 7.05 19.49
CA ALA A 7 -1.88 7.05 18.65
C ALA A 7 -2.96 6.17 19.29
N VAL A 8 -3.91 6.81 19.97
CA VAL A 8 -5.03 6.15 20.64
C VAL A 8 -6.27 6.28 19.74
N GLY A 9 -6.68 5.19 19.09
CA GLY A 9 -7.89 5.16 18.27
C GLY A 9 -8.06 3.82 17.54
N GLU A 10 -9.30 3.47 17.21
CA GLU A 10 -9.56 2.37 16.27
C GLU A 10 -9.02 2.74 14.88
N PRO A 11 -8.52 1.77 14.09
CA PRO A 11 -8.16 2.04 12.70
C PRO A 11 -9.36 2.60 11.92
N VAL A 12 -9.12 3.68 11.17
CA VAL A 12 -10.11 4.31 10.30
C VAL A 12 -9.65 4.26 8.84
N ASP A 13 -10.58 4.41 7.92
CA ASP A 13 -10.28 4.55 6.48
C ASP A 13 -9.57 5.88 6.22
N VAL A 14 -8.34 5.78 5.71
CA VAL A 14 -7.53 6.92 5.27
C VAL A 14 -7.17 6.85 3.79
N THR A 15 -7.84 5.99 3.01
CA THR A 15 -7.55 5.76 1.59
C THR A 15 -7.51 7.07 0.79
N GLY A 16 -8.49 7.95 0.98
CA GLY A 16 -8.56 9.25 0.30
C GLY A 16 -7.52 10.29 0.76
N ARG A 17 -6.71 9.96 1.76
CA ARG A 17 -5.65 10.82 2.33
C ARG A 17 -4.25 10.34 1.96
N ILE A 18 -4.15 9.22 1.24
CA ILE A 18 -2.90 8.57 0.89
C ILE A 18 -2.75 8.52 -0.64
N GLU A 19 -1.56 8.88 -1.10
CA GLU A 19 -1.10 8.64 -2.46
C GLU A 19 -0.01 7.56 -2.43
N LEU A 20 -0.14 6.55 -3.30
CA LEU A 20 0.93 5.56 -3.50
C LEU A 20 1.97 6.17 -4.44
N VAL A 21 3.18 6.34 -3.95
CA VAL A 21 4.33 6.80 -4.74
C VAL A 21 5.16 5.58 -5.10
N ASN A 22 5.31 5.33 -6.40
CA ASN A 22 6.14 4.25 -6.90
C ASN A 22 7.55 4.75 -7.23
N ASP A 23 8.55 4.16 -6.57
CA ASP A 23 9.95 4.28 -7.00
C ASP A 23 10.18 3.37 -8.24
N PRO A 24 11.31 3.52 -8.97
CA PRO A 24 11.64 2.64 -10.08
C PRO A 24 11.60 1.15 -9.68
N GLY A 25 10.80 0.37 -10.39
CA GLY A 25 10.69 -1.07 -10.19
C GLY A 25 11.67 -1.88 -11.03
N ALA A 26 11.71 -3.20 -10.78
CA ALA A 26 12.46 -4.16 -11.58
C ALA A 26 11.52 -5.23 -12.13
N TYR A 27 11.69 -5.59 -13.41
CA TYR A 27 10.90 -6.64 -14.04
C TYR A 27 11.81 -7.74 -14.59
N ASP A 28 11.53 -8.98 -14.21
CA ASP A 28 12.15 -10.17 -14.75
C ASP A 28 11.22 -10.82 -15.79
N ALA A 29 11.67 -10.85 -17.04
CA ALA A 29 10.90 -11.39 -18.16
C ALA A 29 10.81 -12.93 -18.17
N GLU A 30 11.77 -13.64 -17.57
CA GLU A 30 11.75 -15.11 -17.48
C GLU A 30 10.70 -15.57 -16.48
N THR A 31 10.70 -14.97 -15.30
CA THR A 31 9.78 -15.33 -14.21
C THR A 31 8.47 -14.54 -14.21
N ARG A 32 8.40 -13.48 -15.02
CA ARG A 32 7.31 -12.48 -15.07
C ARG A 32 7.04 -11.82 -13.73
N VAL A 33 8.09 -11.66 -12.92
CA VAL A 33 7.99 -11.02 -11.61
C VAL A 33 8.31 -9.54 -11.73
N LEU A 34 7.42 -8.71 -11.21
CA LEU A 34 7.55 -7.27 -11.07
C LEU A 34 7.75 -6.93 -9.59
N ASP A 35 8.89 -6.31 -9.30
CA ASP A 35 9.23 -5.74 -8.00
C ASP A 35 8.96 -4.22 -8.04
N LEU A 36 8.00 -3.76 -7.24
CA LEU A 36 7.66 -2.35 -7.08
C LEU A 36 8.00 -1.87 -5.66
N TRP A 37 8.78 -0.81 -5.55
CA TRP A 37 9.02 -0.14 -4.29
C TRP A 37 7.96 0.93 -4.08
N ILE A 38 7.03 0.69 -3.15
CA ILE A 38 5.89 1.56 -2.88
C ILE A 38 6.12 2.34 -1.61
N ARG A 39 5.87 3.65 -1.66
CA ARG A 39 5.82 4.55 -0.50
C ARG A 39 4.40 5.08 -0.36
N LEU A 40 4.00 5.39 0.87
CA LEU A 40 2.78 6.11 1.16
C LEU A 40 3.10 7.57 1.39
N LYS A 41 2.41 8.45 0.68
CA LYS A 41 2.46 9.89 0.91
C LYS A 41 1.14 10.36 1.51
N ASN A 42 1.22 11.05 2.64
CA ASN A 42 0.05 11.71 3.22
C ASN A 42 -0.23 13.01 2.46
N VAL A 43 -1.33 13.04 1.72
CA VAL A 43 -1.76 14.21 0.94
C VAL A 43 -2.81 15.06 1.67
N SER A 44 -3.13 14.70 2.91
CA SER A 44 -4.06 15.46 3.76
C SER A 44 -3.34 16.49 4.64
N ALA A 45 -4.11 17.33 5.32
CA ALA A 45 -3.62 18.32 6.28
C ALA A 45 -3.46 17.76 7.71
N ALA A 46 -3.84 16.51 7.96
CA ALA A 46 -3.80 15.88 9.28
C ALA A 46 -2.77 14.73 9.30
N PRO A 47 -2.03 14.52 10.41
CA PRO A 47 -1.15 13.37 10.56
C PRO A 47 -1.93 12.05 10.54
N ILE A 48 -1.27 10.98 10.06
CA ILE A 48 -1.80 9.62 10.08
C ILE A 48 -0.83 8.76 10.89
N ALA A 49 -1.30 8.16 11.97
CA ALA A 49 -0.48 7.31 12.81
C ALA A 49 -0.68 5.82 12.52
N GLY A 50 0.34 5.04 12.89
CA GLY A 50 0.33 3.59 12.85
C GLY A 50 -0.67 2.95 13.83
N PRO A 51 -1.04 1.67 13.60
CA PRO A 51 -0.59 0.86 12.48
C PRO A 51 -1.21 1.33 11.16
N VAL A 52 -0.43 1.36 10.08
CA VAL A 52 -0.91 1.69 8.73
C VAL A 52 -0.86 0.44 7.86
N GLU A 53 -2.03 0.00 7.40
CA GLU A 53 -2.17 -1.21 6.58
C GLU A 53 -2.79 -0.85 5.23
N VAL A 54 -2.21 -1.40 4.16
CA VAL A 54 -2.74 -1.32 2.81
C VAL A 54 -3.27 -2.68 2.38
N GLU A 55 -4.56 -2.76 2.09
CA GLU A 55 -5.22 -3.95 1.55
C GLU A 55 -5.47 -3.77 0.04
N ILE A 56 -5.05 -4.74 -0.76
CA ILE A 56 -5.43 -4.82 -2.18
C ILE A 56 -6.91 -5.24 -2.25
N ARG A 57 -7.78 -4.40 -2.78
CA ARG A 57 -9.22 -4.66 -2.87
C ARG A 57 -9.61 -5.31 -4.18
N LYS A 58 -9.01 -4.86 -5.28
CA LYS A 58 -9.38 -5.29 -6.63
C LYS A 58 -8.25 -5.01 -7.63
N PHE A 59 -8.24 -5.82 -8.68
CA PHE A 59 -7.57 -5.56 -9.94
C PHE A 59 -8.63 -5.36 -11.04
N GLY A 60 -8.57 -4.25 -11.79
CA GLY A 60 -9.47 -3.96 -12.92
C GLY A 60 -9.63 -2.47 -13.18
N SER A 61 -10.13 -2.08 -14.36
CA SER A 61 -10.35 -0.67 -14.69
C SER A 61 -11.73 -0.16 -14.25
N GLY A 62 -11.77 0.96 -13.51
CA GLY A 62 -13.02 1.67 -13.22
C GLY A 62 -14.07 0.82 -12.47
N MET A 63 -15.32 0.89 -12.92
CA MET A 63 -16.46 0.16 -12.31
C MET A 63 -16.68 -1.24 -12.91
N ASP A 64 -15.94 -1.63 -13.95
CA ASP A 64 -16.08 -2.94 -14.59
C ASP A 64 -14.90 -3.87 -14.26
N ASP A 65 -15.05 -5.14 -14.60
CA ASP A 65 -14.03 -6.17 -14.36
C ASP A 65 -13.10 -6.34 -15.58
N THR A 66 -12.96 -5.32 -16.42
CA THR A 66 -12.09 -5.40 -17.60
C THR A 66 -10.65 -5.69 -17.17
N PHE A 67 -10.06 -6.72 -17.78
CA PHE A 67 -8.72 -7.25 -17.49
C PHE A 67 -8.56 -7.91 -16.11
N ALA A 68 -9.64 -8.19 -15.38
CA ALA A 68 -9.58 -8.93 -14.12
C ALA A 68 -8.97 -10.34 -14.31
N GLU A 69 -9.12 -10.93 -15.50
CA GLU A 69 -8.49 -12.21 -15.86
C GLU A 69 -6.95 -12.12 -15.97
N PHE A 70 -6.40 -10.91 -16.08
CA PHE A 70 -4.96 -10.64 -16.07
C PHE A 70 -4.47 -10.08 -14.73
N ALA A 71 -5.28 -10.18 -13.67
CA ALA A 71 -4.89 -9.80 -12.33
C ALA A 71 -3.56 -10.49 -11.94
N PRO A 72 -2.58 -9.72 -11.44
CA PRO A 72 -1.33 -10.29 -10.99
C PRO A 72 -1.51 -11.08 -9.69
N GLU A 73 -0.63 -12.05 -9.48
CA GLU A 73 -0.51 -12.76 -8.21
C GLU A 73 0.40 -11.97 -7.26
N VAL A 74 -0.06 -11.71 -6.05
CA VAL A 74 0.74 -11.06 -4.99
C VAL A 74 1.64 -12.10 -4.35
N LEU A 75 2.94 -11.85 -4.27
CA LEU A 75 3.92 -12.85 -3.82
C LEU A 75 4.44 -12.65 -2.39
N ASN A 76 4.27 -11.46 -1.81
CA ASN A 76 4.88 -11.10 -0.53
C ASN A 76 3.98 -10.28 0.41
N ALA A 77 2.66 -10.50 0.35
CA ALA A 77 1.75 -9.92 1.33
C ALA A 77 2.04 -10.47 2.74
N ASP A 78 1.93 -9.63 3.76
CA ASP A 78 2.21 -9.98 5.16
C ASP A 78 1.24 -11.04 5.70
N ASN A 79 0.01 -11.04 5.19
CA ASN A 79 -1.01 -12.04 5.53
C ASN A 79 -0.99 -13.29 4.62
N GLY A 80 -0.02 -13.39 3.70
CA GLY A 80 0.15 -14.53 2.79
C GLY A 80 -0.91 -14.66 1.69
N ALA A 81 -1.87 -13.72 1.60
CA ALA A 81 -2.86 -13.72 0.52
C ALA A 81 -2.22 -13.29 -0.81
N ARG A 82 -2.72 -13.85 -1.91
CA ARG A 82 -2.11 -13.76 -3.24
C ARG A 82 -2.88 -12.92 -4.25
N GLY A 83 -3.90 -12.20 -3.82
CA GLY A 83 -4.81 -11.41 -4.66
C GLY A 83 -5.60 -10.41 -3.83
N PRO A 84 -6.88 -10.11 -4.18
CA PRO A 84 -7.76 -9.33 -3.31
C PRO A 84 -7.76 -9.84 -1.86
N GLY A 85 -7.62 -8.93 -0.90
CA GLY A 85 -7.39 -9.20 0.52
C GLY A 85 -5.91 -9.32 0.92
N ALA A 86 -4.97 -9.27 -0.02
CA ALA A 86 -3.54 -9.14 0.29
C ALA A 86 -3.26 -7.85 1.06
N ARG A 87 -2.52 -7.97 2.16
CA ARG A 87 -2.24 -6.87 3.08
C ARG A 87 -0.75 -6.61 3.19
N PHE A 88 -0.42 -5.34 3.30
CA PHE A 88 0.92 -4.91 3.64
C PHE A 88 0.93 -3.87 4.76
N VAL A 89 1.77 -4.09 5.76
CA VAL A 89 1.87 -3.30 6.99
C VAL A 89 3.07 -2.36 6.91
N TYR A 90 2.81 -1.06 7.00
CA TYR A 90 3.83 -0.01 6.83
C TYR A 90 4.47 0.47 8.13
N ASP A 91 4.19 -0.15 9.27
CA ASP A 91 4.61 0.35 10.60
C ASP A 91 6.11 0.64 10.70
N GLU A 92 6.95 -0.27 10.21
CA GLU A 92 8.40 -0.05 10.16
C GLU A 92 8.80 1.06 9.16
N ALA A 93 8.03 1.21 8.09
CA ALA A 93 8.24 2.22 7.06
C ALA A 93 7.78 3.63 7.51
N LEU A 94 7.01 3.76 8.60
CA LEU A 94 6.67 5.06 9.19
C LEU A 94 7.82 5.69 9.99
N GLY A 95 8.89 4.95 10.24
CA GLY A 95 10.02 5.40 11.05
C GLY A 95 9.72 5.38 12.55
N THR A 96 10.63 5.92 13.35
CA THR A 96 10.62 5.78 14.81
C THR A 96 9.44 6.46 15.50
N GLU A 97 8.82 7.45 14.85
CA GLU A 97 7.65 8.14 15.39
C GLU A 97 6.35 7.37 15.14
N GLY A 98 6.34 6.41 14.20
CA GLY A 98 5.12 5.69 13.84
C GLY A 98 4.01 6.60 13.28
N VAL A 99 4.38 7.77 12.75
CA VAL A 99 3.45 8.80 12.28
C VAL A 99 3.89 9.28 10.91
N LEU A 100 2.93 9.37 9.99
CA LEU A 100 3.07 10.00 8.68
C LEU A 100 2.52 11.44 8.76
N PRO A 101 3.38 12.47 8.90
CA PRO A 101 2.93 13.85 9.02
C PRO A 101 2.29 14.35 7.70
N PRO A 102 1.55 15.47 7.72
CA PRO A 102 1.03 16.10 6.50
C PRO A 102 2.14 16.34 5.46
N GLY A 103 1.93 15.87 4.22
CA GLY A 103 2.93 15.93 3.16
C GLY A 103 4.09 14.93 3.30
N GLY A 104 4.16 14.19 4.41
CA GLY A 104 5.19 13.20 4.69
C GLY A 104 5.10 11.99 3.76
N VAL A 105 6.25 11.33 3.57
CA VAL A 105 6.40 10.14 2.75
C VAL A 105 7.03 9.02 3.58
N SER A 106 6.47 7.83 3.54
CA SER A 106 7.02 6.66 4.24
C SER A 106 8.34 6.19 3.63
N GLY A 107 9.02 5.30 4.35
CA GLY A 107 9.98 4.37 3.76
C GLY A 107 9.36 3.58 2.61
N ALA A 108 10.21 3.09 1.73
CA ALA A 108 9.79 2.23 0.62
C ALA A 108 9.57 0.81 1.13
N MET A 109 8.48 0.19 0.65
CA MET A 109 8.16 -1.19 0.92
C MET A 109 8.01 -1.94 -0.40
N LEU A 110 8.62 -3.12 -0.48
CA LEU A 110 8.60 -3.92 -1.68
C LEU A 110 7.23 -4.59 -1.84
N TRP A 111 6.60 -4.38 -2.98
CA TRP A 111 5.43 -5.10 -3.45
C TRP A 111 5.86 -5.95 -4.64
N ARG A 112 5.72 -7.27 -4.50
CA ARG A 112 6.13 -8.24 -5.52
C ARG A 112 4.92 -8.89 -6.15
N PHE A 113 4.85 -8.79 -7.47
CA PHE A 113 3.76 -9.31 -8.28
C PHE A 113 4.26 -10.29 -9.33
N ARG A 114 3.54 -11.38 -9.56
CA ARG A 114 3.71 -12.19 -10.78
C ARG A 114 2.64 -11.79 -11.79
N LEU A 115 3.07 -11.32 -12.94
CA LEU A 115 2.17 -10.83 -13.99
C LEU A 115 1.69 -12.01 -14.85
N ALA A 116 0.37 -12.14 -15.02
CA ALA A 116 -0.21 -13.10 -15.94
C ALA A 116 0.12 -12.73 -17.40
N GLU A 117 -0.16 -11.47 -17.76
CA GLU A 117 0.12 -10.88 -19.07
C GLU A 117 0.73 -9.47 -18.90
N PRO A 118 2.06 -9.30 -19.07
CA PRO A 118 2.77 -8.06 -18.76
C PRO A 118 2.30 -6.82 -19.53
N ILE A 119 1.71 -7.00 -20.71
CA ILE A 119 1.18 -5.88 -21.52
C ILE A 119 -0.27 -5.50 -21.17
N ARG A 120 -0.93 -6.24 -20.27
CA ARG A 120 -2.35 -6.09 -19.91
C ARG A 120 -2.55 -6.02 -18.40
N VAL A 121 -1.61 -5.43 -17.68
CA VAL A 121 -1.71 -5.30 -16.22
C VAL A 121 -2.89 -4.38 -15.87
N PRO A 122 -3.89 -4.87 -15.12
CA PRO A 122 -5.04 -4.06 -14.73
C PRO A 122 -4.68 -3.01 -13.67
N ASN A 123 -5.51 -1.99 -13.52
CA ASN A 123 -5.36 -1.02 -12.43
C ASN A 123 -5.52 -1.70 -11.06
N LEU A 124 -4.70 -1.28 -10.12
CA LEU A 124 -4.73 -1.71 -8.73
C LEU A 124 -5.63 -0.77 -7.91
N HIS A 125 -6.53 -1.34 -7.12
CA HIS A 125 -7.35 -0.62 -6.15
C HIS A 125 -6.98 -1.06 -4.74
N VAL A 126 -6.72 -0.09 -3.86
CA VAL A 126 -6.31 -0.35 -2.49
C VAL A 126 -7.27 0.30 -1.50
N TYR A 127 -7.30 -0.25 -0.30
CA TYR A 127 -7.93 0.33 0.87
C TYR A 127 -6.84 0.51 1.93
N VAL A 128 -6.77 1.70 2.53
CA VAL A 128 -5.72 2.04 3.49
C VAL A 128 -6.36 2.38 4.83
N THR A 129 -5.88 1.73 5.89
CA THR A 129 -6.26 2.06 7.26
C THR A 129 -5.10 2.70 8.01
N GLY A 130 -5.44 3.55 8.97
CA GLY A 130 -4.51 4.20 9.88
C GLY A 130 -5.26 4.78 11.08
N ARG A 131 -4.57 5.50 11.96
CA ARG A 131 -5.19 6.20 13.08
C ARG A 131 -5.07 7.70 12.91
N GLU A 132 -6.10 8.43 13.34
CA GLU A 132 -6.01 9.89 13.45
C GLU A 132 -5.24 10.24 14.73
N VAL A 133 -4.40 11.26 14.65
CA VAL A 133 -3.80 11.87 15.85
C VAL A 133 -4.67 13.06 16.26
N PRO A 134 -5.09 13.15 17.53
CA PRO A 134 -5.87 14.26 18.04
C PRO A 134 -5.10 15.60 18.06
#